data_AF-A0A3G8EUT7-F1
#
_entry.id   AF-A0A3G8EUT7-F1
#
_cell.length_a   1.000
_cell.length_b   1.000
_cell.length_c   1.000
_cell.angle_alpha   90.00
_cell.angle_beta   90.00
_cell.angle_gamma   90.00
#
_symmetry.space_group_name_H-M   'P 1'
#
loop_
_entity.id
_entity.type
_entity.pdbx_description
1 polymer ?
#
loop_
_entity_poly.entity_id
_entity_poly.type
_entity_poly.pdbx_seq_one_letter_code
_entity_poly.pdbx_strand_id
1 'polypeptide(L)' 'MIKSFKHKGLQKLFENDDPSGVQAKDVERIKLRLLMLDEATTTEDFRAYPGFKFHP' A
#
# COMPACT_ATOMS: atom_id res chain seq x y z
N MET A 1 -0.31 5.21 9.04
CA MET A 1 -0.81 4.01 9.77
C MET A 1 -2.19 3.63 9.28
N ILE A 2 -2.33 2.48 8.63
CA ILE A 2 -3.58 2.05 8.00
C ILE A 2 -4.58 1.62 9.08
N LYS A 3 -5.82 2.14 9.00
CA LYS A 3 -6.86 1.88 10.02
C LYS A 3 -7.92 0.88 9.58
N SER A 4 -8.16 0.76 8.28
CA SER A 4 -9.21 -0.10 7.75
C SER A 4 -8.94 -0.41 6.29
N PHE A 5 -9.46 -1.55 5.84
CA PHE A 5 -9.39 -1.97 4.44
C PHE A 5 -10.78 -2.21 3.87
N LYS A 6 -11.05 -1.61 2.71
CA LYS A 6 -12.22 -1.98 1.89
C LYS A 6 -11.95 -3.26 1.07
N HIS A 7 -10.71 -3.42 0.59
CA HIS A 7 -10.32 -4.53 -0.28
C HIS A 7 -9.69 -5.67 0.54
N LYS A 8 -10.40 -6.80 0.65
CA LYS A 8 -9.95 -7.97 1.44
C LYS A 8 -8.60 -8.52 0.99
N GLY A 9 -8.28 -8.45 -0.30
CA GLY A 9 -6.98 -8.89 -0.82
C GLY A 9 -5.81 -7.99 -0.40
N LEU A 10 -6.04 -6.67 -0.22
CA LEU A 10 -5.00 -5.76 0.26
C LEU A 10 -4.76 -5.96 1.75
N GLN A 11 -5.85 -6.17 2.50
CA GLN A 11 -5.79 -6.51 3.92
C GLN A 11 -4.99 -7.80 4.15
N LYS A 12 -5.34 -8.87 3.42
CA LYS A 12 -4.64 -10.17 3.49
C LYS A 12 -3.14 -10.04 3.20
N LEU A 13 -2.79 -9.27 2.16
CA LEU A 13 -1.40 -9.03 1.80
C LEU A 13 -0.66 -8.22 2.87
N PHE A 14 -1.31 -7.23 3.50
CA PHE A 14 -0.71 -6.42 4.55
C PHE A 14 -0.53 -7.19 5.87
N GLU A 15 -1.56 -7.91 6.31
CA GLU A 15 -1.61 -8.54 7.63
C GLU A 15 -0.94 -9.92 7.68
N ASN A 16 -1.04 -10.69 6.59
CA ASN A 16 -0.67 -12.12 6.58
C ASN A 16 0.34 -12.48 5.49
N ASP A 17 0.84 -11.49 4.74
CA ASP A 17 1.66 -11.70 3.55
C ASP A 17 1.02 -12.63 2.49
N ASP A 18 -0.32 -12.65 2.42
CA ASP A 18 -1.08 -13.51 1.51
C ASP A 18 -1.40 -12.79 0.19
N PRO A 19 -0.76 -13.18 -0.95
CA PRO A 19 -0.95 -12.51 -2.24
C PRO A 19 -2.18 -13.02 -3.01
N SER A 20 -2.95 -13.99 -2.49
CA SER A 20 -4.04 -14.65 -3.23
C SER A 20 -5.15 -13.68 -3.67
N GLY A 21 -5.21 -12.50 -3.06
CA GLY A 21 -6.23 -11.47 -3.32
C GLY A 21 -5.77 -10.34 -4.24
N VAL A 22 -4.57 -10.39 -4.83
CA VAL A 22 -4.04 -9.35 -5.74
C VAL A 22 -3.44 -9.96 -7.01
N GLN A 23 -3.14 -9.12 -8.00
CA GLN A 23 -2.43 -9.60 -9.19
C GLN A 23 -0.96 -9.91 -8.84
N ALA A 24 -0.49 -11.12 -9.19
CA ALA A 24 0.86 -11.59 -8.88
C ALA A 24 1.97 -10.61 -9.31
N LYS A 25 1.83 -9.98 -10.49
CA LYS A 25 2.79 -9.01 -11.02
C LYS A 25 2.92 -7.72 -10.21
N ASP A 26 1.93 -7.42 -9.37
CA ASP A 26 1.84 -6.17 -8.62
C ASP A 26 2.09 -6.35 -7.11
N VAL A 27 2.35 -7.57 -6.64
CA VAL A 27 2.51 -7.89 -5.20
C VAL A 27 3.53 -6.97 -4.53
N GLU A 28 4.77 -6.94 -5.01
CA GLU A 28 5.84 -6.12 -4.42
C GLU A 28 5.55 -4.62 -4.55
N ARG A 29 4.92 -4.22 -5.66
CA ARG A 29 4.53 -2.83 -5.91
C ARG A 29 3.45 -2.36 -4.91
N ILE A 30 2.51 -3.24 -4.58
CA ILE A 30 1.43 -2.99 -3.63
C ILE A 30 1.98 -2.98 -2.21
N LYS A 31 2.82 -3.95 -1.84
CA LYS A 31 3.50 -4.00 -0.53
C LYS A 31 4.21 -2.68 -0.21
N LEU A 32 5.01 -2.17 -1.16
CA LEU A 32 5.72 -0.90 -0.99
C LEU A 32 4.76 0.28 -0.71
N ARG A 33 3.61 0.32 -1.38
CA ARG A 33 2.61 1.37 -1.18
C ARG A 33 1.88 1.23 0.16
N LEU A 34 1.57 0.00 0.56
CA LEU A 34 0.94 -0.28 1.85
C LEU A 34 1.88 0.07 3.01
N LEU A 35 3.15 -0.29 2.91
CA LEU A 35 4.18 0.12 3.87
C LEU A 35 4.24 1.65 3.97
N MET A 36 4.30 2.34 2.83
CA MET A 36 4.33 3.79 2.82
C MET A 36 3.08 4.43 3.43
N LEU A 37 1.89 3.89 3.15
CA LEU A 37 0.63 4.33 3.78
C LEU A 37 0.62 4.09 5.30
N ASP A 38 1.28 3.04 5.76
CA ASP A 38 1.36 2.71 7.17
C ASP A 38 2.36 3.58 7.93
N GLU A 39 3.48 3.94 7.31
CA GLU A 39 4.52 4.77 7.92
C GLU A 39 4.27 6.28 7.80
N ALA A 40 3.56 6.72 6.75
CA ALA A 40 3.34 8.14 6.51
C ALA A 40 2.66 8.85 7.70
N THR A 41 3.20 10.01 8.03
CA THR A 41 2.71 10.92 9.08
C THR A 41 1.99 12.12 8.48
N THR A 42 2.34 12.49 7.24
CA THR A 42 1.76 13.61 6.50
C THR A 42 1.52 13.23 5.03
N THR A 43 0.76 14.05 4.30
CA THR A 43 0.55 13.83 2.86
C THR A 43 1.79 14.13 2.01
N GLU A 44 2.69 14.93 2.55
CA GLU A 44 3.93 15.39 1.95
C GLU A 44 4.93 14.24 1.84
N ASP A 45 4.86 13.28 2.76
CA ASP A 45 5.66 12.05 2.74
C ASP A 45 5.47 11.29 1.40
N PHE A 46 4.26 11.27 0.83
CA PHE A 46 4.00 10.63 -0.47
C PHE A 46 4.61 11.38 -1.66
N ARG A 47 4.79 12.70 -1.56
CA ARG A 47 5.40 13.50 -2.63
C ARG A 47 6.88 13.18 -2.80
N ALA A 48 7.54 12.70 -1.75
CA ALA A 48 8.92 12.29 -1.78
C ALA A 48 9.16 10.97 -2.56
N TYR A 49 8.12 10.21 -2.90
CA TYR A 49 8.25 8.91 -3.59
C TYR A 49 8.10 9.06 -5.10
N PRO A 50 9.20 8.91 -5.88
CA PRO A 50 9.13 8.98 -7.33
C PRO A 50 8.21 7.89 -7.89
N GLY A 51 7.41 8.24 -8.90
CA GLY A 51 6.53 7.28 -9.58
C GLY A 51 5.24 6.92 -8.83
N PHE A 52 5.02 7.45 -7.61
CA PHE A 52 3.72 7.34 -6.95
C PHE A 52 2.67 8.24 -7.61
N LYS A 53 3.12 9.30 -8.31
CA LYS A 53 2.27 10.27 -9.00
C LYS A 53 1.18 10.79 -8.05
N PHE A 54 1.54 11.11 -6.81
CA PHE A 54 0.58 11.53 -5.78
C PHE A 54 -0.16 12.81 -6.20
N HIS A 55 -1.49 12.79 -6.15
CA HIS A 55 -2.40 13.87 -6.52
C HIS A 55 -3.69 13.81 -5.66
N PRO A 56 -4.40 14.94 -5.48
CA PRO A 56 -5.70 14.97 -4.81
C PRO A 56 -6.82 14.29 -5.61
#